data_AF-A0A3S0W1D3-F1
#
_entry.id   AF-A0A3S0W1D3-F1
#
_cell.length_a   1.000
_cell.length_b   1.000
_cell.length_c   1.000
_cell.angle_alpha   90.00
_cell.angle_beta   90.00
_cell.angle_gamma   90.00
#
_symmetry.space_group_name_H-M   'P 1'
#
loop_
_entity.id
_entity.type
_entity.pdbx_description
1 polymer ?
#
loop_
_entity_poly.entity_id
_entity_poly.type
_entity_poly.pdbx_seq_one_letter_code
_entity_poly.pdbx_strand_id
1 'polypeptide(L)' 'MFIWILTVLVIGVILVSLIYTVSVGRTQKALKGEYDTQINENVQNHPYLRNPIFLAIAIFFIFVLGYILYWSLK' A
#
# COMPACT_ATOMS: atom_id res chain seq x y z
N MET A 1 12.70 -17.33 -20.08
CA MET A 1 12.16 -16.05 -20.62
C MET A 1 11.19 -15.39 -19.65
N PHE A 2 10.20 -16.10 -19.10
CA PHE A 2 9.22 -15.58 -18.13
C PHE A 2 9.83 -14.97 -16.83
N ILE A 3 10.96 -15.53 -16.37
CA ILE A 3 11.64 -15.07 -15.15
C ILE A 3 12.08 -13.60 -15.25
N TRP A 4 12.56 -13.16 -16.42
CA TRP A 4 13.04 -11.80 -16.63
C TRP A 4 11.89 -10.78 -16.59
N ILE A 5 10.73 -11.16 -17.13
CA ILE A 5 9.51 -10.34 -17.11
C ILE A 5 9.05 -10.16 -15.67
N LEU A 6 8.99 -11.25 -14.89
CA LEU A 6 8.63 -11.20 -13.47
C LEU A 6 9.61 -10.36 -12.65
N THR A 7 10.91 -10.51 -12.90
CA THR A 7 11.94 -9.72 -12.20
C THR A 7 11.76 -8.22 -12.43
N VAL A 8 11.53 -7.79 -13.67
CA VAL A 8 11.29 -6.36 -13.99
C VAL A 8 10.02 -5.86 -13.30
N LEU A 9 8.96 -6.68 -13.27
CA LEU A 9 7.71 -6.34 -12.61
C LEU A 9 7.89 -6.15 -11.10
N VAL A 10 8.61 -7.06 -10.45
CA VAL A 10 8.92 -6.98 -9.02
C VAL A 10 9.77 -5.74 -8.70
N ILE A 11 10.80 -5.47 -9.50
CA ILE A 11 11.64 -4.27 -9.32
C ILE A 11 10.80 -3.00 -9.46
N GLY A 12 9.89 -2.94 -10.43
CA GLY A 12 8.97 -1.82 -10.62
C GLY A 12 8.09 -1.59 -9.39
N VAL A 13 7.48 -2.66 -8.85
CA VAL A 13 6.66 -2.58 -7.63
C VAL A 13 7.47 -2.08 -6.44
N ILE A 14 8.70 -2.60 -6.26
CA ILE A 14 9.59 -2.18 -5.16
C ILE A 14 9.93 -0.69 -5.28
N LEU A 15 10.33 -0.23 -6.47
CA LEU A 15 10.72 1.17 -6.68
C LEU A 15 9.53 2.12 -6.46
N VAL A 16 8.36 1.80 -7.00
CA VAL A 16 7.15 2.61 -6.81
C VAL A 16 6.75 2.67 -5.33
N SER A 17 6.78 1.53 -4.64
CA SER A 17 6.45 1.45 -3.21
C SER A 17 7.43 2.24 -2.35
N LEU A 18 8.72 2.19 -2.67
CA LEU A 18 9.77 2.92 -1.97
C LEU A 18 9.61 4.43 -2.18
N ILE A 19 9.40 4.88 -3.42
CA ILE A 19 9.17 6.29 -3.75
C ILE A 19 7.93 6.80 -3.02
N TYR A 20 6.83 6.05 -3.06
CA TYR A 20 5.59 6.40 -2.38
C TYR A 20 5.80 6.51 -0.86
N THR A 21 6.49 5.53 -0.25
CA THR A 21 6.80 5.53 1.19
C THR A 21 7.65 6.74 1.59
N VAL A 22 8.69 7.05 0.82
CA VAL A 22 9.57 8.20 1.09
C VAL A 22 8.82 9.51 0.88
N SER A 23 7.98 9.62 -0.15
CA SER A 23 7.15 10.81 -0.41
C SER A 23 6.18 11.06 0.75
N VAL A 24 5.40 10.06 1.14
CA VAL A 24 4.44 10.15 2.26
C VAL A 24 5.17 10.44 3.58
N GLY A 25 6.28 9.75 3.84
CA GLY A 25 7.08 9.97 5.05
C GLY A 25 7.70 11.36 5.13
N ARG A 26 8.10 11.95 4.00
CA ARG A 26 8.59 13.34 3.92
C ARG A 26 7.45 14.34 4.15
N THR A 27 6.28 14.11 3.58
CA THR A 27 5.09 14.95 3.82
C THR A 27 4.69 14.91 5.30
N GLN A 28 4.69 13.72 5.93
CA GLN A 28 4.40 13.62 7.37
C GLN A 28 5.47 14.28 8.24
N LYS A 29 6.77 14.18 7.90
CA LYS A 29 7.84 14.87 8.63
C LYS A 29 7.78 16.40 8.45
N ALA A 30 7.40 16.89 7.27
CA ALA A 30 7.19 18.31 7.02
C ALA A 30 5.97 18.87 7.77
N LEU A 31 4.98 18.03 8.08
CA LEU A 31 3.79 18.38 8.86
C LEU A 31 3.99 18.23 10.38
N LYS A 32 5.07 17.60 10.84
CA LYS A 32 5.43 17.43 12.26
C LYS A 32 6.22 18.63 12.79
N GLY A 33 5.65 19.83 12.66
CA GLY A 33 6.06 20.97 13.48
C GLY A 33 5.38 20.88 14.84
N GLU A 34 6.13 20.46 15.86
CA GLU A 34 5.92 20.57 17.33
C GLU A 34 4.54 20.28 17.99
N TYR A 35 3.49 20.00 17.22
CA TYR A 35 2.16 19.67 17.69
C TYR A 35 1.63 18.49 16.87
N ASP A 36 1.05 17.48 17.52
CA ASP A 36 0.19 16.52 16.83
C ASP A 36 -0.95 17.32 16.20
N THR A 37 -0.83 17.60 14.91
CA THR A 37 -1.88 18.28 14.16
C THR A 37 -3.10 17.38 14.16
N GLN A 38 -4.29 17.96 14.42
CA GLN A 38 -5.54 17.21 14.44
C GLN A 38 -5.66 16.42 13.12
N ILE A 39 -5.94 15.11 13.23
CA ILE A 39 -6.11 14.24 12.06
C ILE A 39 -7.11 14.92 11.13
N ASN A 40 -6.68 15.21 9.90
CA ASN A 40 -7.50 15.90 8.89
C ASN A 40 -8.89 15.26 8.82
N GLU A 41 -9.95 16.06 8.94
CA GLU A 41 -11.35 15.62 8.97
C GLU A 41 -11.68 14.66 7.81
N ASN A 42 -11.02 14.86 6.67
CA ASN A 42 -11.14 14.00 5.50
C ASN A 42 -10.64 12.56 5.71
N VAL A 43 -9.65 12.35 6.55
CA VAL A 43 -9.13 11.03 6.93
C VAL A 43 -9.98 10.43 8.05
N GLN A 44 -10.49 11.24 8.97
CA GLN A 44 -11.45 10.81 9.99
C GLN A 44 -12.77 10.30 9.39
N ASN A 45 -13.22 10.92 8.30
CA ASN A 45 -14.47 10.51 7.65
C ASN A 45 -14.39 9.11 7.01
N HIS A 46 -13.22 8.69 6.54
CA HIS A 46 -13.03 7.37 5.92
C HIS A 46 -11.67 6.76 6.29
N PRO A 47 -11.49 6.36 7.57
CA PRO A 47 -10.19 5.97 8.11
C PRO A 47 -9.66 4.67 7.49
N TYR A 48 -10.54 3.80 7.01
CA TYR A 48 -10.16 2.53 6.37
C TYR A 48 -9.81 2.67 4.88
N LEU A 49 -10.51 3.53 4.14
CA LEU A 49 -10.28 3.73 2.70
C LEU A 49 -9.11 4.65 2.40
N ARG A 50 -8.79 5.57 3.31
CA ARG A 50 -7.69 6.54 3.14
C ARG A 50 -6.40 6.17 3.87
N ASN A 51 -6.41 5.08 4.63
CA ASN A 51 -5.20 4.56 5.26
C ASN A 51 -4.57 3.47 4.37
N PRO A 52 -3.37 3.73 3.81
CA PRO A 52 -2.71 2.80 2.89
C PRO A 52 -2.41 1.43 3.51
N ILE A 53 -2.30 1.33 4.84
CA ILE A 53 -2.07 0.06 5.55
C ILE A 53 -3.29 -0.86 5.42
N PHE A 54 -4.49 -0.33 5.62
CA PHE A 54 -5.73 -1.12 5.49
C PHE A 54 -5.96 -1.57 4.05
N LEU A 55 -5.68 -0.71 3.07
CA LEU A 55 -5.75 -1.07 1.65
C LEU A 55 -4.76 -2.19 1.31
N ALA A 56 -3.53 -2.13 1.80
CA ALA A 56 -2.54 -3.17 1.56
C ALA A 56 -2.97 -4.54 2.14
N ILE A 57 -3.53 -4.55 3.35
CA ILE A 57 -4.08 -5.77 3.97
C ILE A 57 -5.24 -6.32 3.15
N ALA A 58 -6.18 -5.47 2.73
CA ALA A 58 -7.33 -5.89 1.92
C ALA A 58 -6.89 -6.51 0.58
N ILE A 59 -5.96 -5.86 -0.12
CA ILE A 59 -5.40 -6.36 -1.39
C ILE A 59 -4.70 -7.71 -1.18
N PHE A 60 -3.92 -7.85 -0.12
CA PHE A 60 -3.27 -9.12 0.22
C PHE A 60 -4.29 -10.25 0.38
N PHE A 61 -5.36 -10.04 1.16
CA PHE A 61 -6.40 -11.04 1.34
C PHE A 61 -7.13 -11.39 0.04
N ILE A 62 -7.37 -10.41 -0.85
CA ILE A 62 -7.97 -10.66 -2.16
C ILE A 62 -7.09 -11.61 -2.99
N PHE A 63 -5.78 -11.37 -3.04
CA PHE A 63 -4.86 -12.24 -3.78
C PHE A 63 -4.75 -13.64 -3.15
N VAL A 64 -4.67 -13.73 -1.83
CA VAL A 64 -4.59 -15.00 -1.10
C VAL A 64 -5.86 -15.82 -1.33
N LEU A 65 -7.04 -15.23 -1.12
CA LEU A 65 -8.31 -15.91 -1.34
C LEU A 65 -8.49 -16.31 -2.80
N GLY A 66 -8.17 -15.43 -3.74
CA GLY A 66 -8.21 -15.75 -5.17
C GLY A 66 -7.30 -16.93 -5.53
N TYR A 67 -6.10 -16.98 -4.96
CA TYR A 67 -5.17 -18.10 -5.16
C TYR A 67 -5.69 -19.41 -4.56
N ILE A 68 -6.21 -19.37 -3.34
CA ILE A 68 -6.82 -20.54 -2.68
C ILE A 68 -8.00 -21.06 -3.48
N LEU A 69 -8.92 -20.18 -3.89
CA LEU A 69 -10.10 -20.56 -4.68
C LEU A 69 -9.72 -21.13 -6.04
N TYR A 70 -8.73 -20.55 -6.72
CA TYR A 70 -8.20 -21.07 -7.98
C TYR A 70 -7.70 -22.51 -7.82
N TRP A 71 -6.95 -22.80 -6.75
CA TRP A 71 -6.47 -24.15 -6.47
C TRP A 71 -7.52 -25.10 -5.91
N SER A 72 -8.55 -24.58 -5.25
CA SER A 72 -9.65 -25.39 -4.72
C SER A 72 -10.67 -25.81 -5.78
N LEU A 73 -10.83 -25.01 -6.84
CA LEU A 73 -11.76 -25.27 -7.95
C LEU A 73 -11.10 -25.98 -9.14
N LYS A 74 -9.77 -26.09 -9.13
CA LYS A 74 -8.97 -26.83 -10.10
C LYS A 74 -8.79 -28.28 -9.65
#